data_AF-A0A832CD71-F1
#
_entry.id   AF-A0A832CD71-F1
#
_cell.length_a   1.000
_cell.length_b   1.000
_cell.length_c   1.000
_cell.angle_alpha   90.00
_cell.angle_beta   90.00
_cell.angle_gamma   90.00
#
_symmetry.space_group_name_H-M   'P 1'
#
loop_
_entity.id
_entity.type
_entity.pdbx_description
1 polymer ?
#
loop_
_entity_poly.entity_id
_entity_poly.type
_entity_poly.pdbx_seq_one_letter_code
_entity_poly.pdbx_strand_id
1 'polypeptide(L)'
;MKGAKRTKRETRKAYVDYIPEGRGITVLFVFRGGWIDAIAMKRGIKDLEGLVEWLKETGYFEEISGIAFGEGFMGAIGGKMNEKFLGMPLMSVSPRNRRDAEVVIEGVRKWLGEEAEVETDKLKSSTKV
;
A
#
# COMPACT_ATOMS: atom_id res chain seq x y z
N MET A 1 -36.53 -25.89 1.09
CA MET A 1 -35.76 -24.64 0.90
C MET A 1 -34.45 -24.99 0.21
N LYS A 2 -34.23 -24.56 -1.04
CA LYS A 2 -32.94 -24.76 -1.72
C LYS A 2 -31.93 -23.83 -1.06
N GLY A 3 -30.92 -24.41 -0.39
CA GLY A 3 -29.84 -23.64 0.24
C GLY A 3 -29.21 -22.70 -0.78
N ALA A 4 -29.15 -21.42 -0.44
CA ALA A 4 -28.42 -20.45 -1.24
C ALA A 4 -26.99 -20.98 -1.45
N LYS A 5 -26.60 -21.21 -2.70
CA LYS A 5 -25.19 -21.49 -3.04
C LYS A 5 -24.38 -20.36 -2.42
N ARG A 6 -23.55 -20.66 -1.41
CA ARG A 6 -22.49 -19.75 -0.94
C ARG A 6 -21.69 -19.37 -2.18
N THR A 7 -21.90 -18.17 -2.70
CA THR A 7 -21.05 -17.58 -3.72
C THR A 7 -19.64 -17.59 -3.12
N LYS A 8 -18.70 -18.24 -3.82
CA LYS A 8 -17.30 -18.30 -3.39
C LYS A 8 -16.83 -16.86 -3.30
N ARG A 9 -16.70 -16.32 -2.08
CA ARG A 9 -16.34 -14.92 -1.84
C ARG A 9 -15.00 -14.73 -2.54
N GLU A 10 -14.95 -13.84 -3.52
CA GLU A 10 -13.71 -13.59 -4.25
C GLU A 10 -12.63 -13.17 -3.26
N THR A 11 -11.51 -13.87 -3.34
CA THR A 11 -10.40 -13.74 -2.42
C THR A 11 -9.79 -12.35 -2.51
N ARG A 12 -9.60 -11.68 -1.37
CA ARG A 12 -8.91 -10.40 -1.31
C ARG A 12 -7.42 -10.59 -1.08
N LYS A 13 -6.62 -9.87 -1.85
CA LYS A 13 -5.16 -9.85 -1.72
C LYS A 13 -4.67 -8.44 -1.45
N ALA A 14 -3.81 -8.29 -0.47
CA ALA A 14 -3.13 -7.02 -0.23
C ALA A 14 -1.86 -6.92 -1.08
N TYR A 15 -1.54 -5.72 -1.53
CA TYR A 15 -0.22 -5.35 -2.05
C TYR A 15 0.23 -4.08 -1.32
N VAL A 16 1.42 -4.12 -0.74
CA VAL A 16 1.98 -2.99 0.00
C VAL A 16 3.24 -2.51 -0.70
N ASP A 17 3.34 -1.21 -0.90
CA ASP A 17 4.53 -0.57 -1.45
C ASP A 17 4.89 0.71 -0.68
N TYR A 18 6.01 1.32 -1.04
CA TYR A 18 6.56 2.49 -0.37
C TYR A 18 6.91 3.60 -1.35
N ILE A 19 6.46 4.81 -1.03
CA ILE A 19 6.79 6.05 -1.72
C ILE A 19 7.76 6.83 -0.82
N PRO A 20 9.06 6.92 -1.20
CA PRO A 20 10.04 7.66 -0.40
C PRO A 20 9.79 9.17 -0.37
N GLU A 21 9.23 9.74 -1.44
CA GLU A 21 8.85 11.14 -1.53
C GLU A 21 7.77 11.49 -0.48
N GLY A 22 7.76 12.71 0.04
CA GLY A 22 6.71 13.14 0.97
C GLY A 22 6.79 12.54 2.39
N ARG A 23 8.01 12.23 2.88
CA ARG A 23 8.32 11.71 4.23
C ARG A 23 7.98 10.23 4.46
N GLY A 24 8.08 9.40 3.41
CA GLY A 24 7.92 7.96 3.54
C GLY A 24 6.46 7.53 3.73
N ILE A 25 5.76 7.39 2.62
CA ILE A 25 4.36 6.95 2.59
C ILE A 25 4.33 5.47 2.23
N THR A 26 3.74 4.67 3.10
CA THR A 26 3.36 3.29 2.78
C THR A 26 1.98 3.29 2.14
N VAL A 27 1.85 2.59 1.02
CA VAL A 27 0.60 2.48 0.26
C VAL A 27 0.14 1.03 0.30
N LEU A 28 -1.12 0.82 0.65
CA LEU A 28 -1.82 -0.46 0.64
C LEU A 28 -2.85 -0.46 -0.48
N PHE A 29 -2.81 -1.48 -1.32
CA PHE A 29 -3.85 -1.82 -2.28
C PHE A 29 -4.52 -3.12 -1.84
N VAL A 30 -5.85 -3.14 -1.83
CA VAL A 30 -6.62 -4.36 -1.66
C VAL A 30 -7.25 -4.71 -3.00
N PHE A 31 -6.95 -5.90 -3.51
CA PHE A 31 -7.49 -6.38 -4.76
C PHE A 31 -8.58 -7.43 -4.55
N ARG A 32 -9.62 -7.39 -5.37
CA ARG A 32 -10.69 -8.40 -5.42
C ARG A 32 -11.05 -8.69 -6.88
N GLY A 33 -10.98 -9.95 -7.31
CA GLY A 33 -11.36 -10.34 -8.68
C GLY A 33 -10.55 -9.65 -9.79
N GLY A 34 -9.35 -9.14 -9.50
CA GLY A 34 -8.52 -8.39 -10.46
C GLY A 34 -8.79 -6.88 -10.50
N TRP A 35 -9.64 -6.36 -9.61
CA TRP A 35 -9.92 -4.94 -9.45
C TRP A 35 -9.34 -4.41 -8.15
N ILE A 36 -9.05 -3.11 -8.11
CA ILE A 36 -8.73 -2.40 -6.86
C ILE A 36 -10.04 -2.22 -6.09
N ASP A 37 -10.16 -2.89 -4.96
CA ASP A 37 -11.28 -2.78 -4.01
C ASP A 37 -11.06 -1.58 -3.07
N ALA A 38 -9.80 -1.35 -2.67
CA ALA A 38 -9.43 -0.22 -1.80
C ALA A 38 -7.98 0.22 -2.00
N ILE A 39 -7.71 1.49 -1.69
CA ILE A 39 -6.38 2.07 -1.55
C ILE A 39 -6.32 2.81 -0.20
N ALA A 40 -5.28 2.56 0.58
CA ALA A 40 -5.01 3.28 1.83
C ALA A 40 -3.55 3.73 1.87
N MET A 41 -3.28 4.86 2.50
CA MET A 41 -1.94 5.44 2.60
C MET A 41 -1.66 5.85 4.04
N LYS A 42 -0.47 5.55 4.56
CA LYS A 42 -0.02 5.98 5.89
C LYS A 42 1.44 6.39 5.87
N ARG A 43 1.73 7.52 6.52
CA ARG A 43 3.10 8.00 6.74
C ARG A 43 3.71 7.32 7.96
N GLY A 44 5.03 7.12 7.93
CA GLY A 44 5.80 6.78 9.13
C GLY A 44 5.75 5.32 9.57
N ILE A 45 5.34 4.39 8.69
CA ILE A 45 5.56 2.95 8.92
C ILE A 45 7.05 2.66 8.73
N LYS A 46 7.70 2.14 9.78
CA LYS A 46 9.17 1.95 9.82
C LYS A 46 9.60 0.49 9.88
N ASP A 47 8.67 -0.40 10.19
CA ASP A 47 8.92 -1.82 10.43
C ASP A 47 7.65 -2.64 10.15
N LEU A 48 7.78 -3.96 10.27
CA LEU A 48 6.67 -4.88 10.08
C LEU A 48 5.62 -4.76 11.19
N GLU A 49 6.00 -4.36 12.40
CA GLU A 49 5.07 -4.24 13.53
C GLU A 49 4.07 -3.12 13.27
N GLY A 50 4.56 -1.93 12.93
CA GLY A 50 3.74 -0.80 12.56
C GLY A 50 2.87 -1.08 11.32
N LEU A 51 3.38 -1.87 10.36
CA LEU A 51 2.55 -2.32 9.24
C LEU A 51 1.37 -3.18 9.73
N VAL A 52 1.62 -4.19 10.56
CA VAL A 52 0.57 -5.11 11.05
C VAL A 52 -0.47 -4.35 11.89
N GLU A 53 -0.02 -3.46 12.78
CA GLU A 53 -0.92 -2.60 13.55
C GLU A 53 -1.80 -1.75 12.63
N TRP A 54 -1.19 -1.08 11.65
CA TRP A 54 -1.95 -0.29 10.70
C TRP A 54 -2.94 -1.14 9.87
N LEU A 55 -2.54 -2.31 9.40
CA LEU A 55 -3.44 -3.18 8.63
C LEU A 55 -4.68 -3.56 9.45
N LYS A 56 -4.53 -3.81 10.76
CA LYS A 56 -5.65 -4.08 11.66
C LYS A 56 -6.60 -2.88 11.79
N GLU A 57 -6.09 -1.65 11.76
CA GLU A 57 -6.91 -0.42 11.77
C GLU A 57 -7.76 -0.26 10.50
N THR A 58 -7.34 -0.83 9.36
CA THR A 58 -8.06 -0.63 8.08
C THR A 58 -9.39 -1.38 7.97
N GLY A 59 -9.68 -2.31 8.88
CA GLY A 59 -10.85 -3.20 8.80
C GLY A 59 -10.75 -4.30 7.73
N TYR A 60 -9.76 -4.25 6.83
CA TYR A 60 -9.55 -5.28 5.79
C TYR A 60 -8.74 -6.48 6.27
N PHE A 61 -8.07 -6.39 7.43
CA PHE A 61 -7.12 -7.40 7.90
C PHE A 61 -7.70 -8.82 7.90
N GLU A 62 -8.93 -8.99 8.41
CA GLU A 62 -9.60 -10.30 8.47
C GLU A 62 -10.13 -10.78 7.11
N GLU A 63 -10.28 -9.88 6.13
CA GLU A 63 -10.77 -10.21 4.80
C GLU A 63 -9.64 -10.53 3.80
N ILE A 64 -8.41 -10.12 4.09
CA ILE A 64 -7.22 -10.35 3.27
C ILE A 64 -6.76 -11.80 3.44
N SER A 65 -6.68 -12.55 2.35
CA SER A 65 -6.21 -13.94 2.38
C SER A 65 -4.69 -14.07 2.29
N GLY A 66 -3.98 -12.98 2.00
CA GLY A 66 -2.55 -12.95 1.83
C GLY A 66 -2.06 -11.62 1.25
N ILE A 67 -0.76 -11.39 1.39
CA ILE A 67 -0.12 -10.10 1.15
C ILE A 67 1.09 -10.24 0.24
N ALA A 68 1.22 -9.28 -0.66
CA ALA A 68 2.37 -9.09 -1.53
C ALA A 68 3.08 -7.78 -1.17
N PHE A 69 4.39 -7.73 -1.42
CA PHE A 69 5.20 -6.55 -1.18
C PHE A 69 5.90 -6.09 -2.45
N GLY A 70 5.86 -4.79 -2.69
CA GLY A 70 6.65 -4.13 -3.71
C GLY A 70 8.11 -4.00 -3.31
N GLU A 71 8.97 -3.82 -4.31
CA GLU A 71 10.40 -3.65 -4.12
C GLU A 71 10.73 -2.39 -3.30
N GLY A 72 9.95 -1.32 -3.46
CA GLY A 72 10.11 -0.09 -2.68
C GLY A 72 9.94 -0.34 -1.19
N PHE A 73 8.87 -1.04 -0.81
CA PHE A 73 8.65 -1.40 0.59
C PHE A 73 9.74 -2.36 1.10
N MET A 74 10.06 -3.42 0.35
CA MET A 74 11.14 -4.35 0.73
C MET A 74 12.47 -3.64 0.99
N GLY A 75 12.82 -2.66 0.16
CA GLY A 75 14.02 -1.85 0.33
C GLY A 75 13.96 -0.92 1.56
N ALA A 76 12.79 -0.36 1.87
CA ALA A 76 12.62 0.60 2.97
C ALA A 76 12.76 -0.03 4.36
N ILE A 77 12.22 -1.25 4.56
CA ILE A 77 12.24 -1.95 5.86
C ILE A 77 13.44 -2.89 6.03
N GLY A 78 14.24 -3.13 4.98
CA GLY A 78 15.53 -3.83 5.06
C GLY A 78 15.47 -5.26 5.63
N GLY A 79 14.29 -5.89 5.68
CA GLY A 79 14.04 -7.12 6.42
C GLY A 79 13.64 -8.31 5.56
N LYS A 80 13.94 -9.52 6.05
CA LYS A 80 13.34 -10.75 5.52
C LYS A 80 11.88 -10.82 5.97
N MET A 81 10.96 -10.92 5.03
CA MET A 81 9.54 -11.08 5.32
C MET A 81 9.27 -12.38 6.08
N ASN A 82 8.46 -12.28 7.13
CA ASN A 82 8.11 -13.43 7.97
C ASN A 82 6.59 -13.55 8.08
N GLU A 83 6.02 -14.57 7.44
CA GLU A 83 4.59 -14.89 7.46
C GLU A 83 4.03 -15.02 8.89
N LYS A 84 4.82 -15.63 9.79
CA LYS A 84 4.42 -15.82 11.19
C LYS A 84 4.22 -14.48 11.89
N PHE A 85 4.98 -13.47 11.51
CA PHE A 85 4.88 -12.13 12.07
C PHE A 85 3.68 -11.37 11.50
N LEU A 86 3.43 -11.52 10.20
CA LEU A 86 2.31 -10.85 9.50
C LEU A 86 0.94 -11.41 9.88
N GLY A 87 0.89 -12.65 10.38
CA GLY A 87 -0.38 -13.34 10.67
C GLY A 87 -1.18 -13.71 9.41
N MET A 88 -0.55 -13.61 8.23
CA MET A 88 -1.13 -13.91 6.92
C MET A 88 -0.06 -14.42 5.96
N PRO A 89 -0.41 -15.23 4.96
CA PRO A 89 0.56 -15.81 4.04
C PRO A 89 1.11 -14.76 3.07
N LEU A 90 2.36 -14.94 2.65
CA LEU A 90 2.93 -14.19 1.54
C LEU A 90 2.36 -14.76 0.24
N MET A 91 1.87 -13.88 -0.62
CA MET A 91 1.27 -14.25 -1.89
C MET A 91 1.76 -13.35 -3.00
N SER A 92 1.68 -13.83 -4.24
CA SER A 92 1.79 -12.97 -5.41
C SER A 92 0.43 -12.37 -5.77
N VAL A 93 0.49 -11.12 -6.25
CA VAL A 93 -0.57 -10.50 -7.03
C VAL A 93 -0.35 -10.75 -8.52
N SER A 94 -1.39 -10.60 -9.33
CA SER A 94 -1.25 -10.75 -10.79
C SER A 94 -0.36 -9.64 -11.37
N PRO A 95 0.32 -9.85 -12.50
CA PRO A 95 1.08 -8.81 -13.17
C PRO A 95 0.24 -7.59 -13.59
N ARG A 96 -1.07 -7.79 -13.82
CA ARG A 96 -2.00 -6.68 -14.06
C ARG A 96 -2.19 -5.84 -12.81
N ASN A 97 -2.53 -6.46 -11.70
CA ASN A 97 -2.74 -5.76 -10.43
C ASN A 97 -1.48 -5.00 -9.98
N ARG A 98 -0.30 -5.61 -10.17
CA ARG A 98 0.97 -4.94 -9.88
C ARG A 98 1.14 -3.67 -10.73
N ARG A 99 0.92 -3.76 -12.05
CA ARG A 99 0.96 -2.59 -12.95
C ARG A 99 -0.05 -1.50 -12.56
N ASP A 100 -1.28 -1.91 -12.21
CA ASP A 100 -2.32 -0.95 -11.79
C ASP A 100 -1.89 -0.21 -10.50
N ALA A 101 -1.28 -0.92 -9.53
CA ALA A 101 -0.71 -0.28 -8.34
C ALA A 101 0.47 0.64 -8.68
N GLU A 102 1.38 0.22 -9.56
CA GLU A 102 2.54 1.01 -9.99
C GLU A 102 2.10 2.33 -10.65
N VAL A 103 1.06 2.31 -11.49
CA VAL A 103 0.50 3.53 -12.11
C VAL A 103 -0.04 4.50 -11.05
N VAL A 104 -0.76 4.00 -10.06
CA VAL A 104 -1.27 4.84 -8.96
C VAL A 104 -0.12 5.42 -8.13
N ILE A 105 0.86 4.58 -7.78
CA ILE A 105 2.07 5.00 -7.05
C ILE A 105 2.81 6.10 -7.80
N GLU A 106 3.00 5.95 -9.12
CA GLU A 106 3.64 6.96 -9.96
C GLU A 106 2.86 8.28 -9.97
N GLY A 107 1.52 8.22 -10.08
CA GLY A 107 0.65 9.39 -9.99
C GLY A 107 0.81 10.13 -8.66
N VAL A 108 0.81 9.40 -7.54
CA VAL A 108 1.01 9.98 -6.19
C VAL A 108 2.42 10.58 -6.06
N ARG A 109 3.46 9.92 -6.58
CA ARG A 109 4.84 10.44 -6.57
C ARG A 109 4.94 11.78 -7.29
N LYS A 110 4.34 11.91 -8.48
CA LYS A 110 4.33 13.16 -9.26
C LYS A 110 3.64 14.28 -8.49
N TRP A 111 2.46 13.98 -7.95
CA TRP A 111 1.69 14.94 -7.15
C TRP A 111 2.48 15.46 -5.94
N LEU A 112 3.13 14.57 -5.19
CA LEU A 112 3.98 14.97 -4.06
C LEU A 112 5.23 15.77 -4.48
N GLY A 113 5.78 15.48 -5.67
CA GLY A 113 6.88 16.24 -6.25
C GLY A 113 6.48 17.66 -6.61
N GLU A 114 5.31 17.84 -7.23
CA GLU A 114 4.74 19.15 -7.55
C GLU A 114 4.46 19.98 -6.28
N GLU A 115 3.94 19.36 -5.21
CA GLU A 115 3.76 20.04 -3.92
C GLU A 115 5.09 20.55 -3.34
N ALA A 116 6.16 19.75 -3.44
CA ALA A 116 7.48 20.13 -2.94
C ALA A 116 8.07 21.32 -3.73
N GLU A 117 7.90 21.35 -5.05
CA GLU A 117 8.34 22.48 -5.88
C GLU A 117 7.60 23.77 -5.49
N VAL A 118 6.27 23.72 -5.35
CA VAL A 118 5.46 24.88 -4.93
C VAL A 118 5.84 25.38 -3.54
N GLU A 119 6.14 24.48 -2.59
CA GLU A 119 6.60 24.87 -1.26
C GLU A 119 7.97 25.58 -1.30
N THR A 120 8.91 25.07 -2.11
CA THR A 120 10.22 25.71 -2.27
C THR A 120 10.16 27.08 -2.93
N ASP A 121 9.26 27.29 -3.89
CA ASP A 121 9.10 28.58 -4.56
C ASP A 121 8.47 29.63 -3.63
N LYS A 122 7.52 29.23 -2.77
CA LYS A 122 7.00 30.10 -1.71
C LYS A 122 8.10 30.54 -0.73
N LEU A 123 8.95 29.63 -0.30
CA LEU A 123 10.10 29.94 0.58
C LEU A 123 11.09 30.91 -0.07
N LYS A 124 11.44 30.71 -1.34
CA LYS A 124 12.32 31.63 -2.09
C LYS A 124 11.69 33.01 -2.25
N SER A 125 10.37 33.09 -2.44
CA SER A 125 9.67 34.38 -2.54
C SER A 125 9.61 35.14 -1.22
N SER A 126 9.52 34.43 -0.08
CA SER A 126 9.41 35.03 1.26
C SER A 126 10.75 35.46 1.88
N THR A 127 11.87 35.05 1.30
CA THR A 127 13.24 35.36 1.79
C THR A 127 13.85 36.59 1.09
N LYS A 128 13.13 37.19 0.13
CA LYS A 128 13.48 38.50 -0.44
C LYS A 128 12.85 39.61 0.42
N VAL A 129 13.47 39.91 1.57
CA VAL A 129 13.29 41.17 2.31
C VAL A 129 14.66 41.68 2.72
#